data_AF-A0A9R1SAG9-F1
#
_entry.id   AF-A0A9R1SAG9-F1
#
_cell.length_a   1.000
_cell.length_b   1.000
_cell.length_c   1.000
_cell.angle_alpha   90.00
_cell.angle_beta   90.00
_cell.angle_gamma   90.00
#
_symmetry.space_group_name_H-M   'P 1'
#
loop_
_entity.id
_entity.type
_entity.pdbx_description
1 polymer ?
#
loop_
_entity_poly.entity_id
_entity_poly.type
_entity_poly.pdbx_seq_one_letter_code
_entity_poly.pdbx_strand_id
1 'polypeptide(L)'
;MAPAKNIGAARILVIVMVATALLPSSSATLTKSGENLFKFAFAALIDTVLDDVIATTPPAKIPEVQAAAEKQVQVAIAKVDTAKGDKAKLDALMLAYKKAGEQVLATPPAQKFSVMEKGFTEAASSLTP
;
A
#
# COMPACT_ATOMS: atom_id res chain seq x y z
N MET A 1 8.72 26.73 11.08
CA MET A 1 9.20 25.34 11.19
C MET A 1 8.29 24.47 10.35
N ALA A 2 8.74 23.99 9.20
CA ALA A 2 7.93 23.17 8.29
C ALA A 2 7.63 21.80 8.92
N PRO A 3 6.41 21.26 8.78
CA PRO A 3 6.03 20.02 9.47
C PRO A 3 6.65 18.82 8.76
N ALA A 4 7.71 18.25 9.36
CA ALA A 4 8.32 16.99 8.92
C ALA A 4 7.37 15.77 9.02
N LYS A 5 6.16 15.93 9.59
CA LYS A 5 5.17 14.88 9.82
C LYS A 5 4.46 14.38 8.53
N ASN A 6 4.68 15.00 7.38
CA ASN A 6 3.88 14.75 6.17
C ASN A 6 4.63 14.08 5.00
N ILE A 7 5.91 13.72 5.13
CA ILE A 7 6.69 13.18 3.99
C ILE A 7 6.19 11.80 3.56
N GLY A 8 5.90 10.89 4.50
CA GLY A 8 5.36 9.57 4.20
C GLY A 8 3.99 9.63 3.53
N ALA A 9 3.07 10.43 4.09
CA ALA A 9 1.73 10.61 3.52
C ALA A 9 1.76 11.26 2.13
N ALA A 10 2.64 12.25 1.91
CA ALA A 10 2.84 12.85 0.60
C ALA A 10 3.39 11.84 -0.43
N ARG A 11 4.31 10.97 -0.03
CA ARG A 11 4.83 9.89 -0.89
C ARG A 11 3.74 8.90 -1.28
N ILE A 12 2.92 8.45 -0.32
CA ILE A 12 1.77 7.58 -0.59
C ILE A 12 0.82 8.24 -1.62
N LEU A 13 0.53 9.54 -1.46
CA LEU A 13 -0.32 10.27 -2.39
C LEU A 13 0.25 10.32 -3.81
N VAL A 14 1.56 10.57 -3.95
CA VAL A 14 2.24 10.57 -5.27
C VAL A 14 2.18 9.19 -5.91
N ILE A 15 2.44 8.12 -5.15
CA ILE A 15 2.38 6.74 -5.64
C ILE A 15 0.98 6.41 -6.17
N VAL A 16 -0.07 6.75 -5.41
CA VAL A 16 -1.47 6.52 -5.82
C VAL A 16 -1.85 7.35 -7.04
N MET A 17 -1.43 8.62 -7.11
CA MET A 17 -1.66 9.44 -8.29
C MET A 17 -1.01 8.87 -9.55
N VAL A 18 0.24 8.41 -9.46
CA VAL A 18 0.96 7.82 -10.60
C VAL A 18 0.26 6.54 -11.07
N ALA A 19 -0.16 5.66 -10.14
CA ALA A 19 -0.85 4.42 -10.48
C ALA A 19 -2.20 4.65 -11.18
N THR A 20 -2.94 5.69 -10.76
CA THR A 20 -4.30 5.97 -11.24
C THR A 20 -4.35 6.88 -12.48
N ALA A 21 -3.40 7.82 -12.62
CA ALA A 21 -3.35 8.78 -13.72
C ALA A 21 -2.81 8.18 -15.03
N LEU A 22 -2.03 7.10 -14.97
CA LEU A 22 -1.49 6.41 -16.15
C LEU A 22 -2.51 5.46 -16.82
N LEU A 23 -3.74 5.44 -16.33
CA LEU A 23 -4.80 4.59 -16.87
C LEU A 23 -5.53 5.29 -18.01
N PRO A 24 -5.71 4.64 -19.18
CA PRO A 24 -6.56 5.18 -20.21
C PRO A 24 -7.99 5.30 -19.68
N SER A 25 -8.55 6.52 -19.70
CA SER A 25 -9.89 6.83 -19.17
C SER A 25 -11.03 6.10 -19.88
N SER A 26 -10.76 5.43 -21.00
CA SER A 26 -11.77 4.86 -21.91
C SER A 26 -11.90 3.33 -21.86
N SER A 27 -11.14 2.62 -21.02
CA SER A 27 -11.21 1.15 -20.92
C SER A 27 -11.63 0.68 -19.53
N ALA A 28 -12.65 -0.19 -19.47
CA ALA A 28 -13.09 -0.87 -18.25
C ALA A 28 -12.08 -1.93 -17.75
N THR A 29 -11.23 -2.42 -18.65
CA THR A 29 -10.18 -3.41 -18.38
C THR A 29 -8.78 -2.84 -18.59
N LEU A 30 -7.92 -3.15 -17.64
CA LEU A 30 -6.54 -2.72 -17.57
C LEU A 30 -5.66 -3.62 -18.43
N THR A 31 -4.66 -3.03 -19.10
CA THR A 31 -3.65 -3.81 -19.82
C THR A 31 -2.68 -4.47 -18.84
N LYS A 32 -1.99 -5.51 -19.28
CA LYS A 32 -0.95 -6.19 -18.48
C LYS A 32 0.13 -5.21 -17.97
N SER A 33 0.48 -4.21 -18.77
CA SER A 33 1.40 -3.15 -18.37
C SER A 33 0.84 -2.32 -17.22
N GLY A 34 -0.45 -2.00 -17.22
CA GLY A 34 -1.04 -1.26 -16.12
C GLY A 34 -1.31 -2.13 -14.87
N GLU A 35 -1.61 -3.42 -15.00
CA GLU A 35 -1.62 -4.34 -13.85
C GLU A 35 -0.25 -4.39 -13.17
N ASN A 36 0.84 -4.42 -13.96
CA ASN A 36 2.20 -4.34 -13.44
C ASN A 36 2.49 -2.99 -12.75
N LEU A 37 1.96 -1.87 -13.27
CA LEU A 37 2.05 -0.57 -12.58
C LEU A 37 1.35 -0.60 -11.22
N PHE A 38 0.18 -1.24 -11.12
CA PHE A 38 -0.50 -1.41 -9.84
C PHE A 38 0.33 -2.26 -8.87
N LYS A 39 0.90 -3.38 -9.32
CA LYS A 39 1.79 -4.21 -8.49
C LYS A 39 3.00 -3.41 -7.98
N PHE A 40 3.63 -2.64 -8.85
CA PHE A 40 4.73 -1.75 -8.46
C PHE A 40 4.30 -0.66 -7.47
N ALA A 41 3.13 -0.05 -7.69
CA ALA A 41 2.59 0.96 -6.80
C ALA A 41 2.24 0.40 -5.42
N PHE A 42 1.68 -0.81 -5.33
CA PHE A 42 1.45 -1.48 -4.05
C PHE A 42 2.75 -1.77 -3.31
N ALA A 43 3.76 -2.31 -4.00
CA ALA A 43 5.08 -2.53 -3.41
C ALA A 43 5.66 -1.21 -2.86
N ALA A 44 5.72 -0.16 -3.68
CA ALA A 44 6.25 1.15 -3.28
C ALA A 44 5.48 1.78 -2.11
N LEU A 45 4.14 1.60 -2.06
CA LEU A 45 3.32 2.09 -0.96
C LEU A 45 3.65 1.36 0.34
N ILE A 46 3.71 0.03 0.30
CA ILE A 46 4.01 -0.80 1.46
C ILE A 46 5.43 -0.52 1.96
N ASP A 47 6.41 -0.39 1.06
CA ASP A 47 7.78 0.00 1.40
C ASP A 47 7.85 1.38 2.07
N THR A 48 7.09 2.37 1.57
CA THR A 48 7.04 3.70 2.19
C THR A 48 6.51 3.65 3.62
N VAL A 49 5.52 2.79 3.88
CA VAL A 49 4.98 2.58 5.23
C VAL A 49 5.98 1.80 6.08
N LEU A 50 6.63 0.78 5.51
CA LEU A 50 7.65 -0.02 6.17
C LEU A 50 8.84 0.80 6.63
N ASP A 51 9.38 1.71 5.81
CA ASP A 51 10.48 2.61 6.17
C ASP A 51 10.17 3.39 7.45
N ASP A 52 8.94 3.90 7.56
CA ASP A 52 8.49 4.65 8.73
C ASP A 52 8.25 3.75 9.97
N VAL A 53 7.80 2.51 9.75
CA VAL A 53 7.71 1.50 10.82
C VAL A 53 9.11 1.13 11.32
N ILE A 54 10.05 0.83 10.43
CA ILE A 54 11.44 0.47 10.74
C ILE A 54 12.13 1.61 11.50
N ALA A 55 11.97 2.86 11.06
CA ALA A 55 12.53 4.04 11.72
C ALA A 55 12.08 4.18 13.19
N THR A 56 10.98 3.54 13.57
CA THR A 56 10.42 3.58 14.91
C THR A 56 10.44 2.23 15.65
N THR A 57 11.04 1.20 15.03
CA THR A 57 11.10 -0.17 15.54
C THR A 57 12.48 -0.48 16.13
N PRO A 58 12.57 -1.14 17.31
CA PRO A 58 13.84 -1.61 17.85
C PRO A 58 14.55 -2.58 16.89
N PRO A 59 15.90 -2.53 16.74
CA PRO A 59 16.66 -3.34 15.79
C PRO A 59 16.37 -4.84 15.84
N ALA A 60 16.13 -5.38 17.04
CA ALA A 60 15.82 -6.78 17.25
C ALA A 60 14.50 -7.26 16.60
N LYS A 61 13.58 -6.33 16.28
CA LYS A 61 12.27 -6.64 15.68
C LYS A 61 12.17 -6.27 14.20
N ILE A 62 13.14 -5.54 13.65
CA ILE A 62 13.19 -5.17 12.23
C ILE A 62 12.99 -6.38 11.28
N PRO A 63 13.67 -7.54 11.47
CA PRO A 63 13.48 -8.66 10.55
C PRO A 63 12.05 -9.22 10.55
N GLU A 64 11.35 -9.19 11.69
CA GLU A 64 9.94 -9.58 11.79
C GLU A 64 9.05 -8.62 11.01
N VAL A 65 9.30 -7.32 11.16
CA VAL A 65 8.55 -6.28 10.43
C VAL A 65 8.77 -6.39 8.92
N GLN A 66 9.99 -6.63 8.47
CA GLN A 66 10.32 -6.83 7.05
C GLN A 66 9.59 -8.06 6.47
N ALA A 67 9.65 -9.20 7.15
CA ALA A 67 8.98 -10.41 6.71
C ALA A 67 7.45 -10.23 6.59
N ALA A 68 6.84 -9.50 7.53
CA ALA A 68 5.42 -9.17 7.47
C ALA A 68 5.09 -8.24 6.29
N ALA A 69 5.92 -7.24 6.01
CA ALA A 69 5.73 -6.35 4.87
C ALA A 69 5.87 -7.09 3.53
N GLU A 70 6.86 -7.95 3.37
CA GLU A 70 7.01 -8.81 2.18
C GLU A 70 5.75 -9.66 1.95
N LYS A 71 5.20 -10.24 3.03
CA LYS A 71 3.95 -10.98 2.97
C LYS A 71 2.78 -10.11 2.51
N GLN A 72 2.69 -8.87 2.98
CA GLN A 72 1.64 -7.93 2.56
C GLN A 72 1.79 -7.53 1.09
N VAL A 73 3.02 -7.40 0.58
CA VAL A 73 3.28 -7.17 -0.86
C VAL A 73 2.77 -8.36 -1.68
N GLN A 74 3.09 -9.60 -1.29
CA GLN A 74 2.62 -10.79 -1.99
C GLN A 74 1.10 -10.89 -2.01
N VAL A 75 0.44 -10.59 -0.88
CA VAL A 75 -1.02 -10.56 -0.79
C VAL A 75 -1.61 -9.48 -1.70
N ALA A 76 -1.05 -8.27 -1.70
CA ALA A 76 -1.51 -7.18 -2.57
C ALA A 76 -1.38 -7.55 -4.06
N ILE A 77 -0.24 -8.14 -4.45
CA ILE A 77 -0.01 -8.61 -5.82
C ILE A 77 -1.04 -9.67 -6.22
N ALA A 78 -1.27 -10.67 -5.37
CA ALA A 78 -2.28 -11.70 -5.62
C ALA A 78 -3.67 -11.08 -5.78
N LYS A 79 -4.00 -10.04 -5.02
CA LYS A 79 -5.27 -9.32 -5.15
C LYS A 79 -5.38 -8.55 -6.46
N VAL A 80 -4.29 -7.95 -6.94
CA VAL A 80 -4.24 -7.37 -8.29
C VAL A 80 -4.57 -8.42 -9.35
N ASP A 81 -3.96 -9.61 -9.25
CA ASP A 81 -4.25 -10.72 -10.17
C ASP A 81 -5.72 -11.19 -10.10
N THR A 82 -6.33 -11.20 -8.91
CA THR A 82 -7.75 -11.56 -8.76
C THR A 82 -8.72 -10.52 -9.33
N ALA A 83 -8.29 -9.26 -9.42
CA ALA A 83 -9.10 -8.22 -10.06
C ALA A 83 -9.20 -8.42 -11.59
N LYS A 84 -8.34 -9.25 -12.21
CA LYS A 84 -8.35 -9.54 -13.65
C LYS A 84 -8.41 -8.29 -14.53
N GLY A 85 -7.66 -7.26 -14.15
CA GLY A 85 -7.67 -5.97 -14.82
C GLY A 85 -8.93 -5.13 -14.62
N ASP A 86 -9.83 -5.46 -13.69
CA ASP A 86 -10.94 -4.58 -13.33
C ASP A 86 -10.39 -3.32 -12.64
N LYS A 87 -10.45 -2.20 -13.36
CA LYS A 87 -9.92 -0.92 -12.89
C LYS A 87 -10.62 -0.44 -11.61
N ALA A 88 -11.94 -0.60 -11.50
CA ALA A 88 -12.67 -0.11 -10.34
C ALA A 88 -12.29 -0.91 -9.08
N LYS A 89 -12.12 -2.23 -9.22
CA LYS A 89 -11.61 -3.10 -8.16
C LYS A 89 -10.19 -2.72 -7.74
N LEU A 90 -9.31 -2.42 -8.71
CA LEU A 90 -7.92 -2.04 -8.44
C LEU A 90 -7.80 -0.65 -7.79
N ASP A 91 -8.57 0.33 -8.25
CA ASP A 91 -8.64 1.67 -7.66
C ASP A 91 -9.17 1.62 -6.22
N ALA A 92 -10.22 0.82 -5.97
CA ALA A 92 -10.77 0.62 -4.64
C ALA A 92 -9.75 -0.05 -3.70
N LEU A 93 -9.04 -1.08 -4.19
CA LEU A 93 -7.99 -1.76 -3.44
C LEU A 93 -6.84 -0.79 -3.11
N MET A 94 -6.39 0.00 -4.09
CA MET A 94 -5.32 1.00 -3.90
C MET A 94 -5.73 2.05 -2.87
N LEU A 95 -6.98 2.50 -2.91
CA LEU A 95 -7.53 3.44 -1.94
C LEU A 95 -7.59 2.84 -0.52
N ALA A 96 -7.94 1.56 -0.40
CA ALA A 96 -7.95 0.87 0.89
C ALA A 96 -6.54 0.78 1.50
N TYR A 97 -5.53 0.41 0.69
CA TYR A 97 -4.14 0.39 1.13
C TYR A 97 -3.59 1.78 1.47
N LYS A 98 -3.97 2.81 0.70
CA LYS A 98 -3.65 4.21 1.04
C LYS A 98 -4.18 4.58 2.42
N LYS A 99 -5.45 4.31 2.72
CA LYS A 99 -6.05 4.62 4.02
C LYS A 99 -5.36 3.86 5.15
N ALA A 100 -5.09 2.58 4.97
CA ALA A 100 -4.35 1.78 5.93
C ALA A 100 -2.94 2.35 6.17
N GLY A 101 -2.21 2.71 5.11
CA GLY A 101 -0.90 3.34 5.22
C GLY A 101 -0.95 4.68 5.97
N GLU A 102 -1.90 5.55 5.67
CA GLU A 102 -2.11 6.82 6.39
C GLU A 102 -2.40 6.58 7.88
N GLN A 103 -3.18 5.54 8.23
CA GLN A 103 -3.43 5.16 9.61
C GLN A 103 -2.16 4.69 10.31
N VAL A 104 -1.31 3.89 9.65
CA VAL A 104 -0.01 3.47 10.21
C VAL A 104 0.87 4.66 10.50
N LEU A 105 1.00 5.59 9.55
CA LEU A 105 1.82 6.79 9.71
C LEU A 105 1.31 7.72 10.84
N ALA A 106 -0.01 7.75 11.06
CA ALA A 106 -0.62 8.53 12.13
C ALA A 106 -0.55 7.86 13.52
N THR A 107 -0.23 6.57 13.57
CA THR A 107 -0.23 5.75 14.79
C THR A 107 1.08 5.92 15.58
N PRO A 108 1.06 5.85 16.93
CA PRO A 108 2.28 5.86 17.74
C PRO A 108 3.25 4.71 17.39
N PRO A 109 4.59 4.91 17.46
CA PRO A 109 5.63 3.91 17.18
C PRO A 109 5.33 2.48 17.61
N ALA A 110 4.98 2.28 18.89
CA ALA A 110 4.76 0.97 19.48
C ALA A 110 3.58 0.20 18.88
N GLN A 111 2.67 0.89 18.18
CA GLN A 111 1.45 0.32 17.60
C GLN A 111 1.52 0.24 16.06
N LYS A 112 2.49 0.91 15.42
CA LYS A 112 2.57 1.00 13.94
C LYS A 112 2.62 -0.37 13.27
N PHE A 113 3.44 -1.29 13.78
CA PHE A 113 3.54 -2.64 13.24
C PHE A 113 2.21 -3.40 13.27
N SER A 114 1.53 -3.38 14.42
CA SER A 114 0.23 -4.05 14.58
C SER A 114 -0.86 -3.42 13.70
N VAL A 115 -0.86 -2.09 13.57
CA VAL A 115 -1.80 -1.37 12.69
C VAL A 115 -1.49 -1.65 11.21
N MET A 116 -0.22 -1.83 10.83
CA MET A 116 0.18 -2.18 9.47
C MET A 116 -0.35 -3.56 9.08
N GLU A 117 -0.10 -4.58 9.91
CA GLU A 117 -0.56 -5.93 9.62
C GLU A 117 -2.09 -6.00 9.53
N LYS A 118 -2.80 -5.42 10.49
CA LYS A 118 -4.27 -5.41 10.49
C LYS A 118 -4.84 -4.59 9.33
N GLY A 119 -4.36 -3.36 9.16
CA GLY A 119 -4.87 -2.43 8.15
C GLY A 119 -4.65 -2.95 6.72
N PHE A 120 -3.48 -3.51 6.42
CA PHE A 120 -3.23 -4.10 5.10
C PHE A 120 -3.99 -5.41 4.87
N THR A 121 -4.20 -6.22 5.91
CA THR A 121 -5.03 -7.44 5.81
C THR A 121 -6.50 -7.11 5.56
N GLU A 122 -7.03 -6.09 6.24
CA GLU A 122 -8.38 -5.56 6.02
C GLU A 122 -8.50 -4.94 4.61
N ALA A 123 -7.50 -4.17 4.19
CA ALA A 123 -7.46 -3.61 2.85
C ALA A 123 -7.44 -4.69 1.76
N ALA A 124 -6.64 -5.75 1.91
CA ALA A 124 -6.64 -6.89 1.00
C ALA A 124 -7.99 -7.60 0.94
N SER A 125 -8.70 -7.65 2.07
CA SER A 125 -10.02 -8.27 2.20
C SER A 125 -11.15 -7.42 1.63
N SER A 126 -10.93 -6.13 1.39
CA SER A 126 -11.90 -5.23 0.77
C SER A 126 -12.25 -5.61 -0.68
N LEU A 127 -11.36 -6.37 -1.34
CA LEU A 127 -11.64 -7.01 -2.60
C LEU A 127 -12.38 -8.32 -2.36
N THR A 128 -13.71 -8.25 -2.22
CA THR A 128 -14.60 -9.42 -2.22
C THR A 128 -14.81 -9.93 -3.66
N PRO A 129 -14.94 -11.26 -3.87
CA PRO A 129 -15.15 -11.85 -5.20
C PRO A 129 -16.33 -11.23 -5.95
#